data_AF-A0A6M3L608-F1
#
_entry.id   AF-A0A6M3L608-F1
#
_cell.length_a   1.000
_cell.length_b   1.000
_cell.length_c   1.000
_cell.angle_alpha   90.00
_cell.angle_beta   90.00
_cell.angle_gamma   90.00
#
_symmetry.space_group_name_H-M   'P 1'
#
loop_
_entity.id
_entity.type
_entity.pdbx_description
1 polymer ?
#
loop_
_entity_poly.entity_id
_entity_poly.type
_entity_poly.pdbx_seq_one_letter_code
_entity_poly.pdbx_strand_id
1 'polypeptide(L)'
;MDIMMDTMKNVKTNDFKRGDQIMYIPIHANNNPKHPDCEKGFVTSVKGESIFCRYWSNRYPNELRTKSCSEATPRSYLIYYRYMTQDTITKTLERYCPQ
;
A
#
# COMPACT_ATOMS: atom_id res chain seq x y z
N MET A 1 -33.82 -4.43 -16.43
CA MET A 1 -32.75 -4.21 -15.44
C MET A 1 -31.96 -5.50 -15.39
N ASP A 2 -30.75 -5.51 -15.93
CA ASP A 2 -29.75 -6.51 -15.55
C ASP A 2 -28.39 -5.81 -15.52
N ILE A 3 -28.14 -5.17 -14.38
CA ILE A 3 -26.93 -4.40 -14.04
C ILE A 3 -25.73 -5.36 -13.78
N MET A 4 -25.94 -6.68 -13.86
CA MET A 4 -24.96 -7.69 -13.45
C MET A 4 -24.01 -8.19 -14.55
N MET A 5 -23.98 -7.55 -15.72
CA MET A 5 -22.97 -7.83 -16.77
C MET A 5 -21.93 -6.71 -16.95
N ASP A 6 -21.93 -5.64 -16.14
CA ASP A 6 -20.92 -4.56 -16.19
C ASP A 6 -19.79 -4.74 -15.15
N THR A 7 -19.72 -5.88 -14.46
CA THR A 7 -18.67 -6.18 -13.45
C THR A 7 -17.58 -7.12 -13.97
N MET A 8 -17.38 -7.18 -15.28
CA MET A 8 -16.16 -7.73 -15.90
C MET A 8 -15.56 -6.75 -16.91
N LYS A 9 -15.50 -5.47 -16.54
CA LYS A 9 -14.46 -4.62 -17.10
C LYS A 9 -13.13 -5.21 -16.67
N ASN A 10 -12.42 -5.78 -17.64
CA ASN A 10 -10.97 -5.90 -17.66
C ASN A 10 -10.35 -4.66 -16.98
N VAL A 11 -10.04 -4.73 -15.69
CA VAL A 11 -9.20 -3.72 -15.05
C VAL A 11 -7.76 -4.06 -15.45
N LYS A 12 -7.47 -3.83 -16.73
CA LYS A 12 -6.10 -3.51 -17.14
C LYS A 12 -5.72 -2.28 -16.30
N THR A 13 -4.60 -2.41 -15.58
CA THR A 13 -3.96 -1.43 -14.67
C THR A 13 -4.74 -1.07 -13.41
N ASN A 14 -4.62 -1.92 -12.37
CA ASN A 14 -5.00 -1.60 -10.99
C ASN A 14 -3.92 -0.72 -10.33
N ASP A 15 -3.51 0.37 -10.98
CA ASP A 15 -2.30 1.13 -10.66
C ASP A 15 -2.41 1.76 -9.29
N PHE A 16 -1.53 1.33 -8.39
CA PHE A 16 -1.33 1.99 -7.12
C PHE A 16 -1.15 3.50 -7.39
N LYS A 17 -1.73 4.31 -6.53
CA LYS A 17 -1.54 5.75 -6.51
C LYS A 17 -1.13 6.18 -5.12
N ARG A 18 -0.50 7.35 -5.06
CA ARG A 18 -0.17 8.00 -3.79
C ARG A 18 -1.41 8.07 -2.89
N GLY A 19 -1.24 7.66 -1.64
CA GLY A 19 -2.32 7.60 -0.64
C GLY A 19 -3.02 6.25 -0.53
N ASP A 20 -2.82 5.33 -1.46
CA ASP A 20 -3.41 4.01 -1.32
C ASP A 20 -2.80 3.27 -0.14
N GLN A 21 -3.69 2.68 0.67
CA GLN A 21 -3.31 1.85 1.80
C GLN A 21 -3.02 0.42 1.30
N ILE A 22 -1.88 -0.11 1.73
CA ILE A 22 -1.37 -1.39 1.26
C ILE A 22 -0.96 -2.31 2.41
N MET A 23 -0.85 -3.58 2.08
CA MET A 23 -0.10 -4.57 2.86
C MET A 23 1.03 -5.08 1.98
N TYR A 24 2.25 -5.06 2.50
CA TYR A 24 3.36 -5.82 1.96
C TYR A 24 3.26 -7.27 2.42
N ILE A 25 3.34 -8.20 1.46
CA ILE A 25 3.38 -9.64 1.71
C ILE A 25 4.73 -10.16 1.18
N PRO A 26 5.66 -10.55 2.06
CA PRO A 26 6.94 -11.08 1.63
C PRO A 26 6.77 -12.43 0.93
N ILE A 27 7.69 -12.77 0.03
CA ILE A 27 7.61 -14.00 -0.77
C ILE A 27 7.48 -15.27 0.09
N HIS A 28 8.19 -15.34 1.23
CA HIS A 28 8.14 -16.49 2.14
C HIS A 28 6.81 -16.63 2.89
N ALA A 29 5.97 -15.59 2.88
CA ALA A 29 4.62 -15.68 3.41
C ALA A 29 3.67 -16.42 2.46
N ASN A 30 4.09 -16.82 1.25
CA ASN A 30 3.27 -17.57 0.29
C ASN A 30 1.89 -16.91 0.04
N ASN A 31 1.88 -15.59 -0.19
CA ASN A 31 0.66 -14.78 -0.35
C ASN A 31 -0.30 -14.81 0.87
N ASN A 32 0.17 -15.18 2.06
CA ASN A 32 -0.63 -15.17 3.28
C ASN A 32 -0.61 -13.77 3.94
N PRO A 33 -1.71 -12.98 3.87
CA PRO A 33 -1.76 -11.65 4.47
C PRO A 33 -1.76 -11.66 6.00
N LYS A 34 -1.88 -12.83 6.65
CA LYS A 34 -1.83 -12.98 8.12
C LYS A 34 -0.44 -13.34 8.64
N HIS A 35 0.57 -13.44 7.78
CA HIS A 35 1.93 -13.74 8.19
C HIS A 35 2.48 -12.60 9.10
N PRO A 36 3.20 -12.91 10.19
CA PRO A 36 3.72 -11.89 11.12
C PRO A 36 4.67 -10.88 10.47
N ASP A 37 5.34 -11.29 9.39
CA ASP A 37 6.25 -10.42 8.62
C ASP A 37 5.54 -9.56 7.58
N CYS A 38 4.21 -9.65 7.47
CA CYS A 38 3.47 -8.70 6.65
C CYS A 38 3.51 -7.32 7.29
N GLU A 39 3.61 -6.29 6.46
CA GLU A 39 3.71 -4.91 6.92
C GLU A 39 2.61 -4.06 6.31
N LYS A 40 1.86 -3.37 7.17
CA LYS A 40 0.90 -2.37 6.73
C LYS A 40 1.64 -1.12 6.28
N GLY A 41 1.17 -0.48 5.24
CA GLY A 41 1.80 0.72 4.72
C GLY A 41 0.89 1.53 3.81
N PHE A 42 1.49 2.48 3.12
CA PHE A 42 0.81 3.29 2.12
C PHE A 42 1.77 3.70 1.01
N VAL A 43 1.20 3.97 -0.16
CA VAL A 43 1.93 4.42 -1.35
C VAL A 43 2.24 5.90 -1.22
N THR A 44 3.49 6.27 -1.44
CA THR A 44 4.00 7.65 -1.39
C THR A 44 4.16 8.26 -2.78
N SER A 45 4.54 7.45 -3.77
CA SER A 45 4.61 7.84 -5.18
C SER A 45 4.68 6.60 -6.06
N VAL A 46 4.44 6.79 -7.35
CA VAL A 46 4.60 5.77 -8.39
C VAL A 46 5.41 6.38 -9.52
N LYS A 47 6.43 5.65 -9.99
CA LYS A 47 7.30 6.08 -11.09
C LYS A 47 7.67 4.88 -11.95
N GLY A 48 7.10 4.82 -13.15
CA GLY A 48 7.19 3.63 -14.01
C GLY A 48 6.63 2.41 -13.30
N GLU A 49 7.37 1.30 -13.33
CA GLU A 49 7.00 0.04 -12.65
C GLU A 49 7.28 0.04 -11.14
N SER A 50 7.93 1.08 -10.62
CA SER A 50 8.29 1.15 -9.20
C SER A 50 7.20 1.82 -8.37
N ILE A 51 6.74 1.11 -7.34
CA ILE A 51 5.82 1.63 -6.33
C ILE A 51 6.64 1.99 -5.10
N PHE A 52 6.60 3.26 -4.69
CA PHE A 52 7.34 3.72 -3.51
C PHE A 52 6.40 3.76 -2.31
N CYS A 53 6.70 2.99 -1.28
CA CYS A 53 5.87 2.80 -0.09
C CYS A 53 6.56 3.27 1.18
N ARG A 54 5.76 3.54 2.22
CA ARG A 54 6.23 3.58 3.60
C ARG A 54 5.42 2.61 4.44
N TYR A 55 6.09 2.02 5.42
CA TYR A 55 5.54 0.97 6.26
C TYR A 55 5.50 1.39 7.72
N TRP A 56 4.51 0.88 8.44
CA TRP A 56 4.41 1.02 9.89
C TRP A 56 5.30 -0.01 10.58
N SER A 57 5.83 0.36 11.74
CA SER A 57 6.60 -0.55 12.58
C SER A 57 5.69 -1.58 13.24
N ASN A 58 5.98 -2.87 13.06
CA ASN A 58 5.32 -3.94 13.80
C ASN A 58 5.67 -3.91 15.31
N ARG A 59 6.79 -3.27 15.69
CA ARG A 59 7.22 -3.12 17.08
C ARG A 59 6.59 -1.91 17.78
N TYR A 60 6.32 -0.85 17.04
CA TYR A 60 5.81 0.42 17.56
C TYR A 60 4.57 0.84 16.75
N PRO A 61 3.35 0.48 17.20
CA PRO A 61 2.12 0.80 16.49
C PRO A 61 2.01 2.30 16.20
N ASN A 62 1.57 2.63 14.98
CA ASN A 62 1.43 4.00 14.46
C ASN A 62 2.74 4.78 14.23
N GLU A 63 3.91 4.15 14.42
CA GLU A 63 5.18 4.75 13.99
C GLU A 63 5.60 4.25 12.61
N LEU A 64 6.09 5.16 11.77
CA LEU A 64 6.72 4.76 10.50
C LEU A 64 8.04 4.05 10.79
N ARG A 65 8.20 2.86 10.19
CA ARG A 65 9.49 2.14 10.15
C ARG A 65 10.50 2.91 9.31
N THR A 66 10.05 3.48 8.20
CA THR A 66 10.86 4.21 7.22
C THR A 66 10.64 5.72 7.35
N LYS A 67 11.46 6.40 8.17
CA LYS A 67 11.35 7.85 8.40
C LYS A 67 12.06 8.69 7.33
N SER A 68 13.19 8.21 6.79
CA SER A 68 14.05 9.01 5.89
C SER A 68 13.73 8.88 4.39
N CYS A 69 13.48 7.66 3.91
CA CYS A 69 13.19 7.41 2.48
C CYS A 69 12.05 6.40 2.33
N SER A 70 11.26 6.54 1.26
CA SER A 70 10.31 5.52 0.85
C SER A 70 11.03 4.31 0.23
N GLU A 71 10.44 3.12 0.37
CA GLU A 71 10.98 1.87 -0.19
C GLU A 71 10.34 1.57 -1.54
N ALA A 72 11.16 1.23 -2.54
CA ALA A 72 10.67 0.74 -3.82
C ALA A 72 10.28 -0.74 -3.68
N THR A 73 9.01 -1.05 -3.88
CA THR A 73 8.47 -2.39 -3.67
C THR A 73 7.83 -2.93 -4.95
N PRO A 74 8.16 -4.18 -5.37
CA PRO A 74 7.50 -4.82 -6.49
C PRO A 74 6.00 -4.95 -6.29
N ARG A 75 5.25 -4.66 -7.35
CA ARG A 75 3.78 -4.74 -7.34
C ARG A 75 3.24 -6.09 -6.87
N SER A 76 3.93 -7.18 -7.20
CA SER A 76 3.56 -8.55 -6.82
C SER A 76 3.54 -8.80 -5.32
N TYR A 77 4.20 -7.96 -4.52
CA TYR A 77 4.25 -8.07 -3.07
C TYR A 77 3.28 -7.13 -2.37
N LEU A 78 2.46 -6.39 -3.12
CA LEU A 78 1.55 -5.40 -2.58
C LEU A 78 0.10 -5.82 -2.87
N ILE A 79 -0.73 -5.73 -1.84
CA ILE A 79 -2.18 -5.78 -1.99
C ILE A 79 -2.80 -4.50 -1.44
N TYR A 80 -3.95 -4.11 -1.98
CA TYR A 80 -4.78 -3.09 -1.35
C TYR A 80 -5.28 -3.61 -0.01
N TYR A 81 -5.05 -2.82 1.05
CA TYR A 81 -5.48 -3.19 2.38
C TYR A 81 -5.79 -1.93 3.17
N ARG A 82 -7.07 -1.67 3.42
CA ARG A 82 -7.53 -0.54 4.22
C ARG A 82 -7.56 -0.94 5.70
N TYR A 83 -6.87 -0.18 6.55
CA TYR A 83 -6.77 -0.44 7.99
C TYR A 83 -6.93 0.80 8.84
N MET A 84 -7.01 1.99 8.24
CA MET A 84 -7.30 3.26 8.93
C MET A 84 -8.04 4.25 8.01
N THR A 85 -8.38 5.41 8.55
CA THR A 85 -9.04 6.47 7.78
C THR A 85 -8.09 7.06 6.74
N GLN A 86 -8.64 7.52 5.62
CA GLN A 86 -7.83 8.16 4.58
C GLN A 86 -7.22 9.48 5.06
N ASP A 87 -7.92 10.22 5.93
CA ASP A 87 -7.43 11.47 6.53
C ASP A 87 -6.12 11.27 7.30
N THR A 88 -6.00 10.18 8.08
CA THR A 88 -4.75 9.83 8.77
C THR A 88 -3.60 9.60 7.78
N ILE A 89 -3.86 8.92 6.66
CA ILE A 89 -2.85 8.68 5.62
C ILE A 89 -2.46 9.99 4.93
N THR A 90 -3.43 10.82 4.58
CA THR A 90 -3.19 12.12 3.93
C THR A 90 -2.33 13.03 4.82
N LYS A 91 -2.68 13.19 6.10
CA LYS A 91 -1.88 13.97 7.07
C LYS A 91 -0.46 13.42 7.24
N THR A 92 -0.32 12.09 7.22
CA THR A 92 1.00 11.44 7.29
C THR A 92 1.83 11.73 6.03
N LEU A 93 1.21 11.66 4.86
CA LEU A 93 1.85 11.98 3.58
C LEU A 93 2.30 13.44 3.51
N GLU A 94 1.48 14.38 3.96
CA GLU A 94 1.83 15.81 4.04
C GLU A 94 3.03 16.04 4.95
N ARG A 95 3.07 15.37 6.11
CA ARG A 95 4.14 15.52 7.09
C ARG A 95 5.48 14.93 6.63
N TYR A 96 5.47 13.75 6.03
CA TYR A 96 6.70 12.97 5.79
C TYR A 96 7.08 12.85 4.32
N CYS A 97 6.20 13.23 3.40
CA CYS A 97 6.42 13.18 1.96
C CYS A 97 5.83 14.42 1.27
N PRO A 98 6.11 15.66 1.72
CA PRO A 98 5.56 16.84 1.06
C PRO A 98 5.97 16.87 -0.41
N GLN A 99 5.05 17.32 -1.27
CA GLN A 99 5.32 17.51 -2.71
C GLN A 99 5.90 18.90 -2.95
#